data_AF-A0A2J8SPM3-F1
#
_entry.id   AF-A0A2J8SPM3-F1
#
_cell.length_a   1.000
_cell.length_b   1.000
_cell.length_c   1.000
_cell.angle_alpha   90.00
_cell.angle_beta   90.00
_cell.angle_gamma   90.00
#
_symmetry.space_group_name_H-M   'P 1'
#
loop_
_entity.id
_entity.type
_entity.pdbx_description
1 polymer ?
#
loop_
_entity_poly.entity_id
_entity_poly.type
_entity_poly.pdbx_seq_one_letter_code
_entity_poly.pdbx_strand_id
1 'polypeptide(L)'
;MERGAGAKLLPLLLLLRVAPFTCAQADGRNGYMAVIEVTNGGPWGDWAWPEMCPDGFFASGFSLKVEPPQGVLGDDTALNGIRLHCARGNVPGNTHVVESQSGRWGTGVEDPLG
;
A
#
# COMPACT_ATOMS: atom_id res chain seq x y z
N MET A 1 12.20 -55.72 52.18
CA MET A 1 13.66 -55.92 52.16
C MET A 1 14.18 -55.13 50.97
N GLU A 2 14.72 -53.93 51.22
CA GLU A 2 16.18 -53.65 51.21
C GLU A 2 16.67 -53.60 49.74
N ARG A 3 17.22 -52.55 49.11
CA ARG A 3 18.01 -51.34 49.46
C ARG A 3 17.90 -50.39 48.23
N GLY A 4 18.23 -49.10 48.18
CA GLY A 4 19.06 -48.21 48.96
C GLY A 4 19.25 -46.91 48.15
N ALA A 5 19.36 -45.80 48.89
CA ALA A 5 19.75 -44.43 48.57
C ALA A 5 20.02 -43.97 47.11
N GLY A 6 19.29 -42.93 46.70
CA GLY A 6 19.67 -42.02 45.63
C GLY A 6 19.18 -40.60 45.95
N ALA A 7 19.91 -39.88 46.80
CA ALA A 7 19.66 -38.46 47.04
C ALA A 7 19.99 -37.66 45.77
N LYS A 8 18.98 -37.04 45.15
CA LYS A 8 19.20 -36.03 44.10
C LYS A 8 18.59 -34.72 44.57
N LEU A 9 19.47 -33.74 44.72
CA LEU A 9 19.21 -32.39 45.21
C LEU A 9 18.05 -31.74 44.45
N LEU A 10 17.06 -31.21 45.19
CA LEU A 10 16.20 -30.14 44.70
C LEU A 10 17.04 -28.85 44.58
N PRO A 11 16.88 -28.09 43.49
CA PRO A 11 16.72 -26.66 43.64
C PRO A 11 15.31 -26.28 43.18
N LEU A 12 14.53 -25.86 44.16
CA LEU A 12 13.35 -25.03 44.00
C LEU A 12 13.75 -23.75 43.23
N LEU A 13 13.57 -23.72 41.90
CA LEU A 13 13.66 -22.48 41.13
C LEU A 13 12.35 -22.25 40.36
N LEU A 14 11.54 -21.39 40.97
CA LEU A 14 10.64 -20.41 40.39
C LEU A 14 10.18 -20.65 38.93
N LEU A 15 8.89 -20.97 38.81
CA LEU A 15 7.94 -20.51 37.79
C LEU A 15 8.51 -19.45 36.80
N LEU A 16 9.28 -19.85 35.80
CA LEU A 16 9.35 -19.06 34.57
C LEU A 16 8.04 -19.30 33.83
N ARG A 17 7.06 -18.46 34.19
CA ARG A 17 5.99 -18.06 33.29
C ARG A 17 6.69 -17.48 32.07
N VAL A 18 6.98 -18.31 31.08
CA VAL A 18 7.16 -17.80 29.73
C VAL A 18 5.74 -17.39 29.34
N ALA A 19 5.43 -16.12 29.64
CA ALA A 19 4.30 -15.44 29.04
C ALA A 19 4.31 -15.82 27.55
N PRO A 20 3.13 -16.11 26.96
CA PRO A 20 3.10 -16.37 25.53
C PRO A 20 3.90 -15.24 24.89
N PHE A 21 4.87 -15.58 24.04
CA PHE A 21 5.37 -14.64 23.06
C PHE A 21 4.17 -14.29 22.18
N THR A 22 3.25 -13.48 22.69
CA THR A 22 2.48 -12.60 21.85
C THR A 22 3.53 -11.62 21.38
N CYS A 23 4.19 -11.97 20.28
CA CYS A 23 4.61 -10.95 19.35
C CYS A 23 3.41 -9.99 19.29
N ALA A 24 3.60 -8.74 19.70
CA ALA A 24 2.71 -7.71 19.27
C ALA A 24 2.64 -7.89 17.76
N GLN A 25 1.52 -8.42 17.26
CA GLN A 25 1.21 -8.29 15.87
C GLN A 25 1.06 -6.77 15.74
N ALA A 26 2.13 -6.11 15.31
CA ALA A 26 1.96 -4.93 14.51
C ALA A 26 0.87 -5.29 13.51
N ASP A 27 -0.11 -4.41 13.38
CA ASP A 27 -1.20 -4.55 12.42
C ASP A 27 -0.62 -4.47 11.00
N GLY A 28 0.15 -5.48 10.60
CA GLY A 28 0.71 -5.69 9.27
C GLY A 28 -0.35 -6.33 8.38
N ARG A 29 -1.60 -5.90 8.52
CA ARG A 29 -2.74 -6.35 7.72
C ARG A 29 -2.97 -5.50 6.47
N ASN A 30 -2.31 -4.35 6.37
CA ASN A 30 -2.32 -3.56 5.15
C ASN A 30 -0.92 -3.55 4.54
N GLY A 31 -0.82 -3.89 3.26
CA GLY A 31 0.43 -4.00 2.49
C GLY A 31 1.16 -2.67 2.25
N TYR A 32 1.01 -1.68 3.13
CA TYR A 32 1.65 -0.37 3.07
C TYR A 32 2.01 0.12 4.48
N MET A 33 3.08 0.92 4.59
CA MET A 33 3.60 1.39 5.88
C MET A 33 2.92 2.67 6.39
N ALA A 34 2.47 3.53 5.48
CA ALA A 34 1.82 4.80 5.78
C ALA A 34 0.98 5.26 4.59
N VAL A 35 0.01 6.14 4.86
CA VAL A 35 -0.76 6.87 3.84
C VAL A 35 -0.35 8.34 3.90
N ILE A 36 -0.12 8.94 2.73
CA ILE A 36 0.16 10.37 2.60
C ILE A 36 -1.13 11.04 2.11
N GLU A 37 -1.64 12.00 2.89
CA GLU A 37 -2.90 12.70 2.60
C GLU A 37 -2.68 14.23 2.65
N VAL A 38 -3.58 14.96 1.98
CA VAL A 38 -3.60 16.42 1.95
C VAL A 38 -4.95 16.95 2.46
N THR A 39 -4.97 18.13 3.06
CA THR A 39 -6.17 18.67 3.74
C THR A 39 -7.11 19.47 2.85
N ASN A 40 -6.78 19.65 1.56
CA ASN A 40 -7.53 20.50 0.62
C ASN A 40 -8.39 19.72 -0.39
N GLY A 41 -8.60 18.42 -0.16
CA GLY A 41 -9.54 17.61 -0.94
C GLY A 41 -11.00 18.04 -0.72
N GLY A 42 -11.83 17.95 -1.76
CA GLY A 42 -13.27 18.21 -1.65
C GLY A 42 -13.97 17.18 -0.76
N PRO A 43 -15.08 17.53 -0.09
CA PRO A 43 -15.76 16.65 0.87
C PRO A 43 -16.71 15.62 0.21
N TRP A 44 -16.87 15.65 -1.11
CA TRP A 44 -17.84 14.83 -1.85
C TRP A 44 -17.16 13.72 -2.63
N GLY A 45 -17.91 12.64 -2.85
CA GLY A 45 -17.43 11.41 -3.49
C GLY A 45 -17.05 10.36 -2.45
N ASP A 46 -16.95 9.11 -2.91
CA ASP A 46 -16.54 7.98 -2.09
C ASP A 46 -15.15 7.52 -2.53
N TRP A 47 -14.34 7.08 -1.56
CA TRP A 47 -13.08 6.42 -1.88
C TRP A 47 -13.33 5.09 -2.58
N ALA A 48 -12.69 4.91 -3.73
CA ALA A 48 -12.64 3.64 -4.43
C ALA A 48 -11.61 2.68 -3.79
N TRP A 49 -11.30 1.58 -4.47
CA TRP A 49 -10.31 0.62 -4.01
C TRP A 49 -8.88 1.17 -4.16
N PRO A 50 -7.99 0.94 -3.19
CA PRO A 50 -6.58 1.27 -3.38
C PRO A 50 -5.95 0.37 -4.44
N GLU A 51 -5.07 0.94 -5.25
CA GLU A 51 -4.23 0.20 -6.19
C GLU A 51 -2.76 0.39 -5.80
N MET A 52 -2.01 -0.72 -5.83
CA MET A 52 -0.62 -0.74 -5.40
C MET A 52 0.24 -1.25 -6.55
N CYS A 53 1.44 -0.66 -6.69
CA CYS A 53 2.45 -1.24 -7.55
C CYS A 53 2.73 -2.69 -7.13
N PRO A 54 3.04 -3.60 -8.07
CA PRO A 54 3.41 -4.97 -7.74
C PRO A 54 4.59 -5.04 -6.78
N ASP A 55 4.72 -6.14 -6.06
CA ASP A 55 5.78 -6.33 -5.07
C ASP A 55 7.18 -6.05 -5.65
N GLY A 56 7.92 -5.17 -4.97
CA GLY A 56 9.25 -4.74 -5.39
C GLY A 56 9.28 -3.64 -6.46
N PHE A 57 8.13 -3.11 -6.86
CA PHE A 57 8.01 -1.90 -7.69
C PHE A 57 7.53 -0.72 -6.84
N PHE A 58 7.94 0.48 -7.23
CA PHE A 58 7.54 1.72 -6.58
C PHE A 58 7.04 2.71 -7.61
N ALA A 59 6.10 3.58 -7.23
CA ALA A 59 5.65 4.66 -8.09
C ALA A 59 6.83 5.60 -8.38
N SER A 60 7.16 5.76 -9.67
CA SER A 60 8.23 6.62 -10.16
C SER A 60 7.73 7.80 -10.97
N GLY A 61 6.45 7.79 -11.37
CA GLY A 61 5.81 8.86 -12.12
C GLY A 61 4.30 8.70 -12.14
N PHE A 62 3.61 9.66 -12.75
CA PHE A 62 2.16 9.62 -12.91
C PHE A 62 1.71 10.28 -14.21
N SER A 63 0.51 9.91 -14.65
CA SER A 63 -0.24 10.56 -15.73
C SER A 63 -1.61 10.94 -15.22
N LEU A 64 -2.15 12.03 -15.76
CA LEU A 64 -3.46 12.56 -15.39
C LEU A 64 -4.46 12.32 -16.51
N LYS A 65 -5.72 12.04 -16.14
CA LYS A 65 -6.85 12.09 -17.06
C LYS A 65 -7.59 13.40 -16.81
N VAL A 66 -7.49 14.31 -17.78
CA VAL A 66 -8.10 15.63 -17.73
C VAL A 66 -8.84 15.88 -19.04
N GLU A 67 -9.87 16.70 -18.96
CA GLU A 67 -10.58 17.13 -20.15
C GLU A 67 -9.78 18.19 -20.90
N PRO A 68 -9.72 18.13 -22.24
CA PRO A 68 -9.22 19.25 -23.02
C PRO A 68 -10.07 20.50 -22.74
N PRO A 69 -9.51 21.71 -22.93
CA PRO A 69 -10.26 22.95 -22.73
C PRO A 69 -11.58 22.94 -23.53
N GLN A 70 -12.70 23.09 -22.83
CA GLN A 70 -14.04 23.15 -23.43
C GLN A 70 -14.36 24.51 -24.06
N GLY A 71 -13.50 25.50 -23.83
CA GLY A 71 -13.58 26.82 -24.45
C GLY A 71 -14.61 27.72 -23.79
N VAL A 72 -14.99 28.81 -24.48
CA VAL A 72 -15.75 29.94 -23.89
C VAL A 72 -17.18 29.56 -23.47
N LEU A 73 -17.75 28.51 -24.05
CA LEU A 73 -19.15 28.13 -23.84
C LEU A 73 -19.34 26.91 -22.93
N GLY A 74 -18.26 26.29 -22.45
CA GLY A 74 -18.31 25.08 -21.63
C GLY A 74 -17.44 25.20 -20.39
N ASP A 75 -17.94 24.68 -19.27
CA ASP A 75 -17.13 24.55 -18.07
C ASP A 75 -16.18 23.36 -18.21
N ASP A 76 -14.92 23.57 -17.87
CA ASP A 76 -13.95 22.49 -17.79
C ASP A 76 -14.23 21.62 -16.56
N THR A 77 -14.21 20.30 -16.75
CA THR A 77 -14.20 19.40 -15.59
C THR A 77 -12.85 19.44 -14.87
N ALA A 78 -12.86 19.08 -13.58
CA ALA A 78 -11.63 18.92 -12.81
C ALA A 78 -10.82 17.69 -13.27
N LEU A 79 -9.81 17.30 -12.49
CA LEU A 79 -9.10 16.04 -12.70
C LEU A 79 -10.07 14.86 -12.57
N ASN A 80 -10.07 13.98 -13.58
CA ASN A 80 -10.96 12.83 -13.66
C ASN A 80 -10.27 11.50 -13.32
N GLY A 81 -8.95 11.43 -13.28
CA GLY A 81 -8.24 10.20 -12.91
C GLY A 81 -6.74 10.38 -12.78
N ILE A 82 -6.11 9.51 -11.99
CA ILE A 82 -4.67 9.44 -11.80
C ILE A 82 -4.20 8.03 -12.11
N ARG A 83 -3.17 7.95 -12.92
CA ARG A 83 -2.49 6.71 -13.28
C ARG A 83 -1.05 6.76 -12.76
N LEU A 84 -0.63 5.76 -12.01
CA LEU A 84 0.73 5.68 -11.49
C LEU A 84 1.59 4.78 -12.39
N HIS A 85 2.80 5.25 -12.67
CA HIS A 85 3.84 4.50 -13.34
C HIS A 85 4.76 3.90 -12.29
N CYS A 86 4.84 2.58 -12.28
CA CYS A 86 5.61 1.79 -11.33
C CYS A 86 6.91 1.30 -11.98
N ALA A 87 8.03 1.53 -11.32
CA ALA A 87 9.35 1.08 -11.76
C ALA A 87 10.09 0.33 -10.66
N ARG A 88 10.99 -0.55 -11.08
CA ARG A 88 11.93 -1.27 -10.20
C ARG A 88 13.36 -0.96 -10.65
N GLY A 89 14.01 -0.07 -9.92
CA GLY A 89 15.33 0.44 -10.32
C GLY A 89 15.29 1.21 -11.65
N ASN A 90 16.45 1.36 -12.28
CA ASN A 90 16.62 2.11 -13.54
C ASN A 90 16.63 1.20 -14.77
N VAL A 91 15.82 0.14 -14.79
CA VAL A 91 15.80 -0.83 -15.91
C VAL A 91 14.67 -0.49 -16.88
N PRO A 92 14.96 -0.09 -18.13
CA PRO A 92 13.95 0.10 -19.15
C PRO A 92 13.23 -1.23 -19.45
N GLY A 93 11.90 -1.21 -19.58
CA GLY A 93 11.10 -2.38 -19.99
C GLY A 93 10.44 -3.19 -18.86
N ASN A 94 10.67 -2.83 -17.59
CA ASN A 94 9.88 -3.33 -16.45
C ASN A 94 9.08 -2.17 -15.86
N THR A 95 8.09 -1.68 -16.60
CA THR A 95 7.20 -0.61 -16.15
C THR A 95 5.79 -1.16 -16.02
N HIS A 96 5.22 -1.05 -14.82
CA HIS A 96 3.81 -1.37 -14.58
C HIS A 96 3.00 -0.09 -14.46
N VAL A 97 1.73 -0.18 -14.78
CA VAL A 97 0.79 0.93 -14.66
C VAL A 97 -0.34 0.47 -13.78
N VAL A 98 -0.69 1.29 -12.78
CA VAL A 98 -1.81 1.04 -11.89
C VAL A 98 -2.72 2.27 -11.83
N GLU A 99 -4.02 2.03 -11.79
CA GLU A 99 -5.06 3.07 -11.81
C GLU A 99 -6.27 2.52 -11.05
N SER A 100 -6.77 3.29 -10.08
CA SER A 100 -7.98 2.96 -9.34
C SER A 100 -9.22 3.33 -10.19
N GLN A 101 -10.28 3.84 -9.56
CA GLN A 101 -11.42 4.40 -10.28
C GLN A 101 -11.03 5.69 -11.01
N SER A 102 -11.43 5.78 -12.29
CA SER A 102 -11.36 7.02 -13.06
C SER A 102 -12.71 7.41 -13.64
N GLY A 103 -12.89 8.71 -13.79
CA GLY A 103 -14.06 9.36 -14.35
C GLY A 103 -14.18 9.15 -15.86
N ARG A 104 -15.38 9.40 -16.36
CA ARG A 104 -15.72 9.19 -17.78
C ARG A 104 -15.00 10.18 -18.71
N TRP A 105 -14.84 11.42 -18.27
CA TRP A 105 -14.39 12.53 -19.11
C TRP A 105 -12.87 12.65 -19.19
N GLY A 106 -12.41 13.32 -20.25
CA GLY A 106 -11.00 13.51 -20.55
C GLY A 106 -10.30 12.35 -21.24
N THR A 107 -9.12 12.63 -21.78
CA THR A 107 -8.24 11.63 -22.39
C THR A 107 -7.13 11.29 -21.42
N GLY A 108 -6.75 10.02 -21.35
CA GLY A 108 -5.50 9.66 -20.67
C GLY A 108 -4.31 10.23 -21.46
N VAL A 109 -3.20 10.52 -20.78
CA VAL A 109 -1.94 10.77 -21.49
C VAL A 109 -1.61 9.49 -22.27
N GLU A 110 -1.57 9.60 -23.61
CA GLU A 110 -1.17 8.50 -24.49
C GLU A 110 0.20 8.00 -24.05
N ASP A 111 0.36 6.68 -23.95
CA ASP A 111 1.64 6.06 -23.64
C ASP A 111 2.64 6.49 -24.76
N PRO A 112 3.87 6.92 -24.46
CA PRO A 112 4.82 7.38 -25.50
C PRO A 112 5.17 6.33 -26.58
N LEU A 113 4.64 5.11 -26.47
CA LEU A 113 4.91 4.00 -27.38
C LEU A 113 3.79 3.67 -28.36
N GLY A 114 2.61 4.30 -28.26
CA GLY A 114 1.49 4.09 -29.20
C GLY A 114 0.73 2.78 -29.01
#